data_AF-A0A8T5B7E0-F1
#
_entry.id   AF-A0A8T5B7E0-F1
#
_cell.length_a   1.000
_cell.length_b   1.000
_cell.length_c   1.000
_cell.angle_alpha   90.00
_cell.angle_beta   90.00
_cell.angle_gamma   90.00
#
_symmetry.space_group_name_H-M   'P 1'
#
loop_
_entity.id
_entity.type
_entity.pdbx_description
1 polymer ?
#
loop_
_entity_poly.entity_id
_entity_poly.type
_entity_poly.pdbx_seq_one_letter_code
_entity_poly.pdbx_strand_id
1 'polypeptide(L)'
;MRRKGLDLGSALAAVIVLCIIYLFSTLILAEPFPTLRYALGIVSRRLIPIQPFEGISQGVSRFLWENRALDVTMQAFVIVVAIICCLALLKPEEAGGP
;
A
#
# COMPACT_ATOMS: atom_id res chain seq x y z
N MET A 1 -2.80 -12.80 35.85
CA MET A 1 -3.08 -11.40 35.44
C MET A 1 -2.53 -11.00 34.06
N ARG A 2 -1.66 -11.80 33.42
CA ARG A 2 -0.99 -11.49 32.13
C ARG A 2 -1.85 -11.66 30.85
N ARG A 3 -2.89 -12.51 30.86
CA ARG A 3 -3.77 -12.78 29.69
C ARG A 3 -4.66 -11.60 29.30
N LYS A 4 -5.30 -10.94 30.28
CA LYS A 4 -6.25 -9.83 30.04
C LYS A 4 -5.64 -8.64 29.27
N GLY A 5 -4.33 -8.38 29.44
CA GLY A 5 -3.63 -7.31 28.72
C GLY A 5 -3.33 -7.65 27.26
N LEU A 6 -3.09 -8.93 26.95
CA LEU A 6 -2.87 -9.41 25.58
C LEU A 6 -4.18 -9.38 24.78
N ASP A 7 -5.30 -9.76 25.41
CA ASP A 7 -6.64 -9.78 24.80
C ASP A 7 -7.17 -8.37 24.53
N LEU A 8 -6.85 -7.40 25.39
CA LEU A 8 -7.21 -5.99 25.16
C LEU A 8 -6.36 -5.38 24.04
N GLY A 9 -5.07 -5.70 23.97
CA GLY A 9 -4.18 -5.22 22.91
C GLY A 9 -4.57 -5.77 21.54
N SER A 10 -4.94 -7.05 21.45
CA SER A 10 -5.40 -7.66 20.21
C SER A 10 -6.77 -7.12 19.77
N ALA A 11 -7.71 -6.91 20.70
CA ALA A 11 -8.99 -6.27 20.41
C ALA A 11 -8.83 -4.83 19.91
N LEU A 12 -7.95 -4.05 20.55
CA LEU A 12 -7.65 -2.68 20.11
C LEU A 12 -7.03 -2.66 18.71
N ALA A 13 -6.10 -3.56 18.41
CA ALA A 13 -5.51 -3.69 17.09
C ALA A 13 -6.56 -4.05 16.03
N ALA A 14 -7.47 -4.97 16.34
CA ALA A 14 -8.55 -5.35 15.44
C ALA A 14 -9.50 -4.18 15.14
N VAL A 15 -9.86 -3.39 16.16
CA VAL A 15 -10.68 -2.18 15.99
C VAL A 15 -9.99 -1.16 15.10
N ILE A 16 -8.69 -0.91 15.32
CA ILE A 16 -7.91 0.02 14.48
C ILE A 16 -7.90 -0.44 13.02
N VAL A 17 -7.68 -1.73 12.77
CA VAL A 17 -7.69 -2.30 11.41
C VAL A 17 -9.07 -2.13 10.76
N LEU A 18 -10.15 -2.40 11.48
CA LEU A 18 -11.52 -2.21 10.96
C LEU A 18 -11.82 -0.74 10.65
N CYS A 19 -11.39 0.19 11.50
CA CYS A 19 -11.53 1.62 11.25
C CYS A 19 -10.75 2.06 10.00
N ILE A 20 -9.53 1.56 9.81
CA ILE A 20 -8.72 1.83 8.63
C ILE A 20 -9.40 1.29 7.37
N ILE A 21 -9.87 0.04 7.38
CA ILE A 21 -10.59 -0.57 6.24
C ILE A 21 -11.84 0.24 5.90
N TYR A 22 -12.62 0.64 6.90
CA TYR A 22 -13.82 1.45 6.71
C TYR A 22 -13.48 2.82 6.11
N LEU A 23 -12.45 3.50 6.63
CA LEU A 23 -11.96 4.77 6.09
C LEU A 23 -11.53 4.64 4.63
N PHE A 24 -10.74 3.62 4.29
CA PHE A 24 -10.32 3.41 2.90
C PHE A 24 -11.49 3.03 2.00
N SER A 25 -12.42 2.19 2.47
CA SER A 25 -13.60 1.82 1.70
C SER A 25 -14.49 3.03 1.39
N THR A 26 -14.73 3.89 2.38
CA THR A 26 -15.48 5.13 2.18
C THR A 26 -14.75 6.11 1.27
N LEU A 27 -13.42 6.22 1.38
CA LEU A 27 -12.60 7.05 0.50
C LEU A 27 -12.64 6.56 -0.96
N ILE A 28 -12.59 5.24 -1.19
CA ILE A 28 -12.72 4.63 -2.54
C ILE A 28 -14.12 4.86 -3.14
N LEU A 29 -15.16 4.88 -2.30
CA LEU A 29 -16.54 5.14 -2.73
C LEU A 29 -16.80 6.62 -3.00
N ALA A 30 -16.25 7.51 -2.18
CA ALA A 30 -16.43 8.96 -2.27
C ALA A 30 -15.63 9.59 -3.42
N GLU A 31 -14.41 9.10 -3.61
CA GLU A 31 -13.58 9.41 -4.76
C GLU A 31 -13.56 8.17 -5.64
N PRO A 32 -14.59 7.94 -6.48
CA PRO A 32 -14.57 6.83 -7.42
C PRO A 32 -13.33 7.02 -8.27
N PHE A 33 -12.30 6.21 -7.99
CA PHE A 33 -11.06 6.17 -8.74
C PHE A 33 -11.46 6.23 -10.21
N PRO A 34 -10.96 7.17 -11.03
CA PRO A 34 -11.39 7.30 -12.40
C PRO A 34 -11.13 5.95 -13.07
N THR A 35 -12.17 5.12 -13.17
CA THR A 35 -12.07 3.71 -13.51
C THR A 35 -11.59 3.68 -14.95
N LEU A 36 -10.28 3.57 -15.10
CA LEU A 36 -9.60 3.55 -16.38
C LEU A 36 -9.83 4.79 -17.26
N ARG A 37 -10.26 5.96 -16.74
CA ARG A 37 -10.42 7.18 -17.60
C ARG A 37 -9.11 7.60 -18.27
N TYR A 38 -7.98 7.43 -17.57
CA TYR A 38 -6.66 7.62 -18.17
C TYR A 38 -6.37 6.57 -19.26
N ALA A 39 -6.85 5.34 -19.11
CA ALA A 39 -6.65 4.28 -20.09
C ALA A 39 -7.61 4.41 -21.29
N LEU A 40 -8.81 4.96 -21.09
CA LEU A 40 -9.78 5.25 -22.16
C LEU A 40 -9.20 6.21 -23.21
N GLY A 41 -8.39 7.20 -22.80
CA GLY A 41 -7.66 8.08 -23.73
C GLY A 41 -6.44 7.42 -24.38
N ILE A 42 -5.81 6.45 -23.72
CA ILE A 42 -4.62 5.73 -24.20
C ILE A 42 -5.01 4.62 -25.19
N VAL A 43 -6.15 3.94 -25.03
CA VAL A 43 -6.61 2.91 -25.98
C VAL A 43 -6.86 3.51 -27.38
N SER A 44 -7.24 4.80 -27.47
CA SER A 44 -7.34 5.52 -28.75
C SER A 44 -6.01 6.05 -29.31
N ARG A 45 -4.93 6.08 -28.51
CA ARG A 45 -3.59 6.50 -28.96
C ARG A 45 -2.69 5.27 -29.09
N ARG A 46 -2.43 4.87 -30.35
CA ARG A 46 -1.49 3.82 -30.79
C ARG A 46 -0.56 3.30 -29.68
N LEU A 47 -0.68 2.00 -29.38
CA LEU A 47 0.15 1.26 -28.42
C LEU A 47 1.63 1.12 -28.84
N ILE A 48 2.04 1.73 -29.95
CA ILE A 48 3.42 1.71 -30.45
C ILE A 48 4.04 3.07 -30.10
N PRO A 49 5.04 3.12 -29.20
CA PRO A 49 5.68 4.37 -28.86
C PRO A 49 6.35 4.96 -30.10
N ILE A 50 5.96 6.19 -30.45
CA ILE A 50 6.56 7.00 -31.52
C ILE A 50 7.76 7.83 -31.02
N GLN A 51 8.05 7.75 -29.71
CA GLN A 51 9.09 8.51 -29.04
C GLN A 51 10.27 7.59 -28.68
N PRO A 52 11.52 8.10 -28.71
CA PRO A 52 12.69 7.32 -28.35
C PRO A 52 12.55 6.74 -26.93
N PHE A 53 13.16 5.58 -26.68
CA PHE A 53 13.12 4.86 -25.40
C PHE A 53 13.69 5.67 -24.21
N GLU A 54 14.33 6.81 -24.48
CA GLU A 54 14.78 7.77 -23.48
C GLU A 54 13.59 8.49 -22.84
N GLY A 55 13.45 8.36 -21.52
CA GLY A 55 12.41 9.07 -20.76
C GLY A 55 11.13 8.27 -20.47
N ILE A 56 11.05 6.99 -20.88
CA ILE A 56 9.92 6.12 -20.50
C ILE A 56 9.80 6.02 -18.97
N SER A 57 10.92 5.84 -18.26
CA SER A 57 10.94 5.76 -16.79
C SER A 57 10.43 7.05 -16.14
N GLN A 58 10.82 8.21 -16.68
CA GLN A 58 10.36 9.50 -16.20
C GLN A 58 8.87 9.72 -16.48
N GLY A 59 8.40 9.32 -17.68
CA GLY A 59 6.99 9.36 -18.04
C GLY A 59 6.12 8.46 -17.17
N VAL A 60 6.57 7.23 -16.91
CA VAL A 60 5.90 6.28 -16.01
C VAL A 60 5.90 6.81 -14.57
N SER A 61 7.03 7.32 -14.07
CA SER A 61 7.12 7.90 -12.74
C SER A 61 6.15 9.07 -12.58
N ARG A 62 6.14 10.00 -13.53
CA ARG A 62 5.21 11.14 -13.54
C ARG A 62 3.75 10.68 -13.57
N PHE A 63 3.41 9.74 -14.44
CA PHE A 63 2.07 9.18 -14.53
C PHE A 63 1.63 8.56 -13.19
N LEU A 64 2.50 7.77 -12.55
CA LEU A 64 2.23 7.15 -11.26
C LEU A 64 2.01 8.19 -10.17
N TRP A 65 2.82 9.26 -10.11
CA TRP A 65 2.64 10.32 -9.12
C TRP A 65 1.42 11.21 -9.38
N GLU A 66 1.03 11.44 -10.64
CA GLU A 66 -0.12 12.30 -10.96
C GLU A 66 -1.46 11.55 -10.88
N ASN A 67 -1.49 10.24 -11.15
CA ASN A 67 -2.75 9.48 -11.27
C ASN A 67 -2.89 8.33 -10.26
N ARG A 68 -1.78 7.84 -9.67
CA ARG A 68 -1.75 6.66 -8.80
C ARG A 68 -0.84 6.87 -7.57
N ALA A 69 -0.73 8.11 -7.08
CA ALA A 69 0.18 8.46 -5.99
C ALA A 69 -0.10 7.67 -4.71
N LEU A 70 -1.39 7.46 -4.42
CA LEU A 70 -1.85 6.71 -3.25
C LEU A 70 -1.41 5.24 -3.32
N ASP A 71 -1.55 4.60 -4.49
CA ASP A 71 -1.11 3.21 -4.69
C ASP A 71 0.40 3.05 -4.47
N VAL A 72 1.21 3.95 -5.04
CA VAL A 72 2.67 3.92 -4.87
C VAL A 72 3.06 4.13 -3.40
N THR A 73 2.37 5.03 -2.70
CA THR A 73 2.60 5.31 -1.28
C THR A 73 2.23 4.10 -0.41
N MET A 74 1.10 3.45 -0.68
CA MET A 74 0.67 2.25 0.03
C MET A 74 1.60 1.07 -0.23
N GLN A 75 2.06 0.88 -1.46
CA GLN A 75 3.06 -0.15 -1.76
C GLN A 75 4.36 0.09 -0.99
N ALA A 76 4.84 1.33 -0.91
CA ALA A 76 6.03 1.66 -0.11
C ALA A 76 5.83 1.33 1.38
N PHE A 77 4.66 1.66 1.95
CA PHE A 77 4.33 1.30 3.32
C PHE A 77 4.32 -0.23 3.54
N VAL A 78 3.69 -0.99 2.65
CA VAL A 78 3.66 -2.46 2.72
C VAL A 78 5.07 -3.05 2.69
N ILE A 79 5.97 -2.51 1.86
CA ILE A 79 7.38 -2.95 1.82
C ILE A 79 8.06 -2.72 3.17
N VAL A 80 7.87 -1.55 3.80
CA VAL A 80 8.42 -1.24 5.12
C VAL A 80 7.90 -2.22 6.18
N VAL A 81 6.58 -2.48 6.20
CA VAL A 81 5.97 -3.45 7.11
C VAL A 81 6.56 -4.85 6.89
N ALA A 82 6.72 -5.27 5.64
CA ALA A 82 7.33 -6.56 5.31
C ALA A 82 8.77 -6.66 5.84
N ILE A 83 9.58 -5.61 5.70
CA ILE A 83 10.94 -5.55 6.25
C ILE A 83 10.91 -5.69 7.78
N ILE A 84 10.02 -4.97 8.47
CA ILE A 84 9.88 -5.06 9.94
C ILE A 84 9.50 -6.48 10.35
N CYS A 85 8.57 -7.12 9.64
CA CYS A 85 8.19 -8.51 9.90
C CYS A 85 9.37 -9.48 9.71
N CYS A 86 10.15 -9.32 8.64
CA CYS A 86 11.36 -10.12 8.43
C CYS A 86 12.38 -9.93 9.56
N LEU A 87 12.59 -8.70 10.03
CA LEU A 87 13.46 -8.42 11.18
C LEU A 87 12.93 -9.02 12.48
N ALA A 88 11.61 -8.98 12.68
CA ALA A 88 10.97 -9.59 13.85
C ALA A 88 11.14 -11.12 13.86
N LEU A 89 11.08 -11.78 12.70
CA LEU A 89 11.35 -13.21 12.56
C LEU A 89 12.81 -13.58 12.84
N LEU A 90 13.74 -12.67 12.54
CA LEU A 90 15.18 -12.87 12.79
C LEU A 90 15.59 -12.53 14.22
N LYS A 91 14.68 -11.97 15.04
CA LYS A 91 14.98 -11.67 16.44
C LYS A 91 15.26 -13.00 17.17
N PRO A 92 16.47 -13.20 17.72
CA PRO A 92 16.74 -14.39 18.50
C PRO A 92 15.78 -14.44 19.68
N GLU A 93 15.21 -15.61 19.94
CA GLU A 93 14.45 -15.85 21.15
C GLU A 93 15.41 -15.57 22.31
N GLU A 94 15.05 -14.63 23.20
CA GLU A 94 15.73 -14.53 24.49
C GLU A 94 15.46 -15.86 25.17
N ALA A 95 16.42 -16.78 25.06
CA ALA A 95 16.43 -18.05 25.76
C ALA A 95 16.22 -17.70 27.23
N GLY A 96 15.00 -17.96 27.70
CA GLY A 96 14.63 -17.73 29.07
C GLY A 96 15.64 -18.41 29.97
N GLY A 97 16.35 -17.60 30.74
CA GLY A 97 17.08 -18.06 31.90
C GLY A 97 16.77 -17.12 33.06
N PRO A 98 16.65 -17.62 34.30
CA PRO A 98 16.56 -19.01 34.75
C PRO A 98 15.12 -19.56 34.81
#